data_AF-A0AAD5ASZ6-F1
#
_entry.id   AF-A0AAD5ASZ6-F1
#
_cell.length_a   1.000
_cell.length_b   1.000
_cell.length_c   1.000
_cell.angle_alpha   90.00
_cell.angle_beta   90.00
_cell.angle_gamma   90.00
#
_symmetry.space_group_name_H-M   'P 1'
#
loop_
_entity.id
_entity.type
_entity.pdbx_description
1 polymer ?
#
loop_
_entity_poly.entity_id
_entity_poly.type
_entity_poly.pdbx_seq_one_letter_code
_entity_poly.pdbx_strand_id
1 'polypeptide(L)'
;LYADVGDDVTLPCYLHPKKNAVAMKIRWSKENECICEYQNGEVREGEGYEGRVSLFTDKLEDGNVSLMLWNVQPIQPGLYNCEV
;
A
#
# COMPACT_ATOMS: atom_id res chain seq x y z
N LEU A 1 -5.32 7.54 10.93
CA LEU A 1 -5.30 6.14 11.39
C LEU A 1 -4.44 6.10 12.65
N TYR A 2 -4.92 5.43 13.69
CA TYR A 2 -4.13 5.14 14.89
C TYR A 2 -4.00 3.62 14.96
N ALA A 3 -2.80 3.14 15.25
CA ALA A 3 -2.46 1.72 15.24
C ALA A 3 -1.42 1.49 16.32
N ASP A 4 -1.63 0.43 17.11
CA ASP A 4 -0.67 0.03 18.11
C ASP A 4 0.38 -0.90 17.50
N VAL A 5 1.51 -1.05 18.19
CA VAL A 5 2.56 -1.97 17.77
C VAL A 5 2.01 -3.39 17.78
N GLY A 6 2.17 -4.11 16.66
CA GLY A 6 1.65 -5.45 16.43
C GLY A 6 0.31 -5.50 15.69
N ASP A 7 -0.36 -4.36 15.49
CA ASP A 7 -1.62 -4.31 14.76
C ASP A 7 -1.43 -4.54 13.26
N ASP A 8 -2.53 -4.93 12.60
CA ASP A 8 -2.65 -4.92 11.15
C ASP A 8 -3.50 -3.72 10.73
N VAL A 9 -3.04 -2.96 9.72
CA VAL A 9 -3.70 -1.72 9.31
C VAL A 9 -3.93 -1.67 7.81
N THR A 10 -5.08 -1.11 7.43
CA THR A 10 -5.35 -0.71 6.06
C THR A 10 -5.10 0.78 5.88
N LEU A 11 -4.20 1.14 4.98
CA LEU A 11 -3.96 2.50 4.51
C LEU A 11 -4.87 2.74 3.28
N PRO A 12 -5.95 3.53 3.42
CA PRO A 12 -6.92 3.71 2.35
C PRO A 12 -6.35 4.62 1.25
N CYS A 13 -6.48 4.21 0.00
CA CYS A 13 -6.23 5.04 -1.17
C CYS A 13 -7.20 4.64 -2.30
N TYR A 14 -7.90 5.63 -2.86
CA TYR A 14 -8.93 5.42 -3.87
C TYR A 14 -8.75 6.41 -5.01
N LEU A 15 -8.88 5.92 -6.24
CA LEU A 15 -8.84 6.77 -7.42
C LEU A 15 -10.12 7.60 -7.52
N HIS A 16 -9.93 8.90 -7.79
CA HIS A 16 -11.03 9.81 -8.09
C HIS A 16 -10.79 10.51 -9.44
N PRO A 17 -11.71 10.36 -10.41
CA PRO A 17 -12.89 9.49 -10.40
C PRO A 17 -12.54 7.99 -10.35
N LYS A 18 -13.51 7.17 -9.98
CA LYS A 18 -13.38 5.70 -9.95
C LYS A 18 -13.01 5.19 -11.35
N LYS A 19 -11.88 4.47 -11.47
CA LYS A 19 -11.39 3.90 -12.72
C LYS A 19 -10.59 2.63 -12.45
N ASN A 20 -10.52 1.74 -13.45
CA ASN A 20 -9.75 0.51 -13.37
C ASN A 20 -8.24 0.81 -13.27
N ALA A 21 -7.62 0.32 -12.20
CA ALA A 21 -6.21 0.49 -11.87
C ALA A 21 -5.33 -0.74 -12.20
N VAL A 22 -5.89 -1.83 -12.73
CA VAL A 22 -5.16 -3.09 -12.98
C VAL A 22 -3.93 -2.89 -13.87
N ALA A 23 -4.03 -1.99 -14.85
CA ALA A 23 -2.94 -1.65 -15.77
C ALA A 23 -2.06 -0.47 -15.31
N MET A 24 -2.31 0.09 -14.12
CA MET A 24 -1.56 1.23 -13.58
C MET A 24 -0.38 0.75 -12.74
N LYS A 25 0.68 1.56 -12.68
CA LYS A 25 1.77 1.36 -11.73
C LYS A 25 1.36 2.03 -10.42
N ILE A 26 1.38 1.30 -9.32
CA ILE A 26 1.01 1.83 -8.00
C ILE A 26 2.24 1.76 -7.12
N ARG A 27 2.56 2.85 -6.43
CA ARG A 27 3.67 2.89 -5.48
C ARG A 27 3.18 3.42 -4.14
N TRP A 28 3.48 2.65 -3.10
CA TRP A 28 3.36 3.10 -1.72
C TRP A 28 4.74 3.43 -1.16
N SER A 29 4.84 4.56 -0.47
CA SER A 29 6.06 4.97 0.20
C SER A 29 5.79 5.58 1.58
N LYS A 30 6.77 5.49 2.47
CA LYS A 30 6.80 6.18 3.76
C LYS A 30 7.97 7.14 3.74
N GLU A 31 7.73 8.44 3.82
CA GLU A 31 8.81 9.44 3.89
C GLU A 31 9.87 9.29 2.77
N ASN A 32 9.43 8.90 1.57
CA ASN A 32 10.21 8.55 0.36
C ASN A 32 10.84 7.15 0.31
N GLU A 33 10.79 6.38 1.40
CA GLU A 33 11.18 4.97 1.41
C GLU A 33 10.09 4.12 0.75
N CYS A 34 10.48 3.23 -0.17
CA CYS A 34 9.52 2.36 -0.86
C CYS A 34 8.98 1.32 0.12
N ILE A 35 7.64 1.20 0.20
CA ILE A 35 6.97 0.14 0.96
C ILE A 35 6.66 -1.02 0.02
N CYS A 36 6.03 -0.72 -1.11
CA CYS A 36 5.79 -1.68 -2.16
C CYS A 36 5.46 -0.97 -3.49
N GLU A 37 5.62 -1.70 -4.58
CA GLU A 37 5.24 -1.30 -5.91
C GLU A 37 4.42 -2.40 -6.59
N TYR A 38 3.32 -2.03 -7.23
CA TYR A 38 2.57 -2.92 -8.12
C TYR A 38 2.77 -2.49 -9.57
N GLN A 39 3.11 -3.45 -10.42
CA GLN A 39 3.20 -3.26 -11.85
C GLN A 39 3.02 -4.60 -12.57
N ASN A 40 2.25 -4.62 -13.67
CA ASN A 40 2.06 -5.80 -14.52
C ASN A 40 1.55 -7.04 -13.75
N GLY A 41 0.68 -6.86 -12.76
CA GLY A 41 0.13 -7.96 -11.97
C GLY A 41 1.02 -8.47 -10.85
N GLU A 42 2.23 -7.91 -10.68
CA GLU A 42 3.17 -8.27 -9.63
C GLU A 42 3.23 -7.18 -8.55
N VAL A 43 3.33 -7.59 -7.29
CA VAL A 43 3.68 -6.71 -6.16
C VAL A 43 5.12 -6.99 -5.77
N ARG A 44 5.94 -5.94 -5.72
CA ARG A 44 7.32 -5.96 -5.25
C ARG A 44 7.39 -5.20 -3.94
N GLU A 45 7.91 -5.86 -2.92
CA GLU A 45 8.02 -5.30 -1.59
C GLU A 45 9.32 -4.47 -1.47
N GLY A 46 9.26 -3.41 -0.68
CA GLY A 46 10.42 -2.60 -0.33
C GLY A 46 11.22 -3.23 0.80
N GLU A 47 12.47 -2.79 0.93
CA GLU A 47 13.38 -3.26 1.97
C GLU A 47 12.80 -2.99 3.37
N GLY A 48 12.75 -4.03 4.22
CA GLY A 48 12.21 -3.95 5.59
C GLY A 48 10.69 -4.13 5.68
N TYR A 49 10.00 -4.34 4.56
CA TYR A 49 8.57 -4.60 4.47
C TYR A 49 8.22 -6.02 4.01
N GLU A 50 9.23 -6.89 3.87
CA GLU A 50 9.08 -8.24 3.33
C GLU A 50 8.11 -9.11 4.13
N GLY A 51 7.13 -9.69 3.44
CA GLY A 51 6.07 -10.52 4.03
C GLY A 51 5.09 -9.72 4.89
N ARG A 52 5.10 -8.38 4.81
CA ARG A 52 4.29 -7.50 5.67
C ARG A 52 3.28 -6.66 4.90
N VAL A 53 3.25 -6.74 3.58
CA VAL A 53 2.44 -5.85 2.75
C VAL A 53 1.57 -6.62 1.78
N SER A 54 0.38 -6.10 1.52
CA SER A 54 -0.51 -6.62 0.48
C SER A 54 -1.37 -5.50 -0.11
N LEU A 55 -1.38 -5.38 -1.43
CA LEU A 55 -2.34 -4.55 -2.14
C LEU A 55 -3.63 -5.34 -2.37
N PHE A 56 -4.78 -4.66 -2.30
CA PHE A 56 -6.08 -5.24 -2.66
C PHE A 56 -6.20 -5.39 -4.19
N THR A 57 -5.42 -6.29 -4.77
CA THR A 57 -5.34 -6.51 -6.22
C THR A 57 -6.70 -6.89 -6.82
N ASP A 58 -7.56 -7.55 -6.04
CA ASP A 58 -8.95 -7.89 -6.38
C ASP A 58 -9.90 -6.68 -6.41
N LYS A 59 -9.46 -5.52 -5.92
CA LYS A 59 -10.25 -4.27 -5.88
C LYS A 59 -9.70 -3.18 -6.80
N LEU A 60 -8.65 -3.47 -7.58
CA LEU A 60 -8.07 -2.52 -8.52
C LEU A 60 -9.03 -2.14 -9.65
N GLU A 61 -9.90 -3.06 -10.09
CA GLU A 61 -10.94 -2.76 -11.09
C GLU A 61 -11.90 -1.66 -10.60
N ASP A 62 -12.07 -1.58 -9.29
CA ASP A 62 -12.88 -0.57 -8.60
C ASP A 62 -12.09 0.69 -8.22
N GLY A 63 -10.84 0.82 -8.66
CA GLY A 63 -9.98 1.96 -8.32
C GLY A 63 -9.58 2.04 -6.85
N ASN A 64 -9.76 0.95 -6.09
CA ASN A 64 -9.24 0.85 -4.72
C ASN A 64 -7.80 0.35 -4.78
N VAL A 65 -6.87 1.24 -4.46
CA VAL A 65 -5.42 0.99 -4.45
C VAL A 65 -4.87 1.03 -3.02
N SER A 66 -5.72 0.71 -2.05
CA SER A 66 -5.36 0.66 -0.62
C SER A 66 -4.30 -0.39 -0.34
N LEU A 67 -3.54 -0.18 0.73
CA LEU A 67 -2.49 -1.07 1.18
C LEU A 67 -2.85 -1.68 2.53
N MET A 68 -2.75 -3.00 2.67
CA MET A 68 -2.70 -3.68 3.95
C MET A 68 -1.24 -3.78 4.40
N LEU A 69 -0.97 -3.37 5.65
CA LEU A 69 0.32 -3.46 6.32
C LEU A 69 0.15 -4.28 7.60
N TRP A 70 0.88 -5.38 7.70
CA TRP A 70 0.83 -6.31 8.82
C TRP A 70 1.89 -6.02 9.89
N ASN A 71 1.54 -6.34 11.14
CA ASN A 71 2.44 -6.31 12.29
C ASN A 71 3.16 -4.97 12.45
N VAL A 72 2.40 -3.89 12.65
CA VAL A 72 2.90 -2.51 12.75
C VAL A 72 4.04 -2.41 13.76
N GLN A 73 5.16 -1.82 13.35
CA GLN A 73 6.38 -1.70 14.13
C GLN A 73 6.48 -0.30 14.77
N PRO A 74 7.20 -0.15 15.89
CA PRO A 74 7.33 1.14 16.58
C PRO A 74 7.90 2.28 15.71
N ILE A 75 8.67 1.95 14.67
CA ILE A 75 9.27 2.91 13.73
C ILE A 75 8.36 3.27 12.55
N GLN A 76 7.16 2.70 12.49
CA GLN A 76 6.20 2.94 11.41
C GLN A 76 5.29 4.17 11.54
N PRO A 77 5.29 5.01 12.60
CA PRO A 77 4.71 6.35 12.49
C PRO A 77 5.38 7.13 11.35
N GLY A 78 4.59 7.80 10.51
CA GLY A 78 5.11 8.65 9.44
C GLY A 78 4.08 9.01 8.38
N LEU A 79 4.51 9.77 7.37
CA LEU A 79 3.69 10.13 6.24
C LEU A 79 3.75 9.03 5.17
N TYR A 80 2.61 8.38 4.95
CA TYR A 80 2.43 7.41 3.88
C TYR A 80 1.91 8.10 2.62
N ASN A 81 2.52 7.80 1.48
CA ASN A 81 2.14 8.32 0.18
C ASN A 81 1.72 7.20 -0.77
N CYS A 82 0.70 7.48 -1.58
CA CYS A 82 0.14 6.60 -2.59
C CYS A 82 0.24 7.30 -3.96
N GLU A 83 1.01 6.73 -4.88
CA GLU A 83 1.21 7.26 -6.24
C GLU A 83 0.69 6.24 -7.26
N VAL A 84 -0.07 6.71 -8.26
CA VAL A 84 -0.70 5.90 -9.32
C VAL A 84 -0.50 6.54 -10.69
#